data_AF-A0A7S2QSK7-F1
#
_entry.id   AF-A0A7S2QSK7-F1
#
_cell.length_a   1.000
_cell.length_b   1.000
_cell.length_c   1.000
_cell.angle_alpha   90.00
_cell.angle_beta   90.00
_cell.angle_gamma   90.00
#
_symmetry.space_group_name_H-M   'P 1'
#
loop_
_entity.id
_entity.type
_entity.pdbx_description
1 polymer ?
#
loop_
_entity_poly.entity_id
_entity_poly.type
_entity_poly.pdbx_seq_one_letter_code
_entity_poly.pdbx_strand_id
1 'polypeptide(L)'
;DLDGDRTNGCEVNIQTSTTQCGASVNILKDCNGVVQNANDVACQSGACTYSTCAAGFANLDGVRSNGCEVNIHTSTTQCGTDPAALTNCNTAVSNANSVSCSSGACTYATCATGFADLDGDRTNGCETSTLTSTTMCGTDSTNLVNCNTALPNANGVACQAGACTYSTCAAGFANLDGVRSNGCEVNIHTSTTQCGTDPAALTNCNTAVSNANSVSCSSGACTYATCATGFADLDG
;
A
#
# COMPACT_ATOMS: atom_id res chain seq x y z
N ASP A 1 -13.77 -63.65 -5.94
CA ASP A 1 -14.22 -63.79 -7.31
C ASP A 1 -14.57 -62.45 -7.95
N LEU A 2 -13.56 -61.58 -8.07
CA LEU A 2 -13.65 -60.33 -8.84
C LEU A 2 -13.26 -60.55 -10.33
N ASP A 3 -12.73 -61.72 -10.67
CA ASP A 3 -12.32 -62.14 -12.01
C ASP A 3 -13.23 -63.21 -12.64
N GLY A 4 -14.22 -63.72 -11.90
CA GLY A 4 -15.18 -64.74 -12.36
C GLY A 4 -14.63 -66.18 -12.33
N ASP A 5 -13.40 -66.38 -11.81
CA ASP A 5 -12.74 -67.68 -11.74
C ASP A 5 -12.95 -68.36 -10.37
N ARG A 6 -13.86 -69.35 -10.38
CA ARG A 6 -14.14 -70.16 -9.18
C ARG A 6 -12.97 -71.04 -8.73
N THR A 7 -11.89 -71.16 -9.52
CA THR A 7 -10.74 -72.02 -9.20
C THR A 7 -9.70 -71.33 -8.32
N ASN A 8 -9.69 -69.99 -8.25
CA ASN A 8 -8.77 -69.22 -7.41
C ASN A 8 -9.45 -68.51 -6.21
N GLY A 9 -10.79 -68.38 -6.19
CA GLY A 9 -11.60 -68.27 -4.99
C GLY A 9 -12.12 -66.85 -4.60
N CYS A 10 -11.61 -66.29 -3.49
CA CYS A 10 -11.95 -64.95 -2.98
C CYS A 10 -10.65 -64.14 -2.84
N GLU A 11 -10.19 -63.58 -3.95
CA GLU A 11 -8.79 -63.16 -4.15
C GLU A 11 -8.40 -61.88 -3.38
N VAL A 12 -9.36 -61.02 -3.06
CA VAL A 12 -9.08 -59.68 -2.54
C VAL A 12 -9.99 -59.31 -1.38
N ASN A 13 -9.38 -58.79 -0.32
CA ASN A 13 -10.12 -58.12 0.74
C ASN A 13 -10.42 -56.67 0.32
N ILE A 14 -11.63 -56.45 -0.18
CA ILE A 14 -12.08 -55.12 -0.65
C ILE A 14 -12.20 -54.06 0.45
N GLN A 15 -12.09 -54.47 1.72
CA GLN A 15 -12.12 -53.56 2.87
C GLN A 15 -10.73 -52.99 3.21
N THR A 16 -9.66 -53.57 2.66
CA THR A 16 -8.26 -53.20 2.93
C THR A 16 -7.40 -53.06 1.67
N SER A 17 -7.89 -53.50 0.51
CA SER A 17 -7.18 -53.38 -0.76
C SER A 17 -7.20 -51.94 -1.27
N THR A 18 -6.03 -51.35 -1.49
CA THR A 18 -5.91 -49.98 -1.99
C THR A 18 -6.33 -49.83 -3.45
N THR A 19 -6.17 -50.86 -4.27
CA THR A 19 -6.52 -50.82 -5.70
C THR A 19 -7.96 -51.28 -5.98
N GLN A 20 -8.59 -51.95 -5.01
CA GLN A 20 -9.97 -52.45 -5.10
C GLN A 20 -10.70 -52.20 -3.77
N CYS A 21 -10.81 -50.93 -3.39
CA CYS A 21 -11.41 -50.52 -2.13
C CYS A 21 -12.92 -50.26 -2.28
N GLY A 22 -13.74 -50.88 -1.44
CA GLY A 22 -15.18 -50.60 -1.43
C GLY A 22 -15.97 -51.34 -0.36
N ALA A 23 -17.12 -50.79 0.01
CA ALA A 23 -18.07 -51.45 0.92
C ALA A 23 -18.81 -52.63 0.26
N SER A 24 -18.86 -52.66 -1.07
CA SER A 24 -19.43 -53.75 -1.86
C SER A 24 -18.73 -53.85 -3.22
N VAL A 25 -18.83 -55.02 -3.86
CA VAL A 25 -18.18 -55.33 -5.14
C VAL A 25 -18.63 -54.42 -6.30
N ASN A 26 -19.77 -53.74 -6.18
CA ASN A 26 -20.29 -52.84 -7.21
C ASN A 26 -19.77 -51.40 -7.08
N ILE A 27 -18.98 -51.10 -6.04
CA ILE A 27 -18.52 -49.74 -5.70
C ILE A 27 -17.02 -49.78 -5.33
N LEU A 28 -16.22 -50.46 -6.15
CA LEU A 28 -14.77 -50.53 -5.95
C LEU A 28 -14.09 -49.31 -6.55
N LYS A 29 -13.06 -48.81 -5.86
CA LYS A 29 -12.21 -47.70 -6.30
C LYS A 29 -10.74 -48.05 -6.11
N ASP A 30 -9.91 -47.55 -7.01
CA ASP A 30 -8.47 -47.50 -6.79
C ASP A 30 -8.13 -46.22 -6.00
N CYS A 31 -7.85 -46.38 -4.70
CA CYS A 31 -7.51 -45.29 -3.81
C CYS A 31 -6.27 -44.53 -4.26
N ASN A 32 -5.31 -45.18 -4.92
CA ASN A 32 -4.11 -44.50 -5.43
C ASN A 32 -4.43 -43.54 -6.58
N GLY A 33 -5.55 -43.75 -7.29
CA GLY A 33 -6.00 -42.89 -8.37
C GLY A 33 -6.97 -41.80 -7.92
N VAL A 34 -7.82 -42.07 -6.92
CA VAL A 34 -8.85 -41.11 -6.49
C VAL A 34 -8.40 -40.19 -5.36
N VAL A 35 -7.47 -40.60 -4.50
CA VAL A 35 -6.94 -39.78 -3.41
C VAL A 35 -5.76 -38.97 -3.92
N GLN A 36 -5.95 -37.66 -4.07
CA GLN A 36 -4.94 -36.76 -4.62
C GLN A 36 -4.11 -36.08 -3.54
N ASN A 37 -2.82 -35.83 -3.84
CA ASN A 37 -1.89 -35.01 -3.03
C ASN A 37 -1.87 -35.37 -1.52
N ALA A 38 -1.90 -36.66 -1.19
CA ALA A 38 -1.86 -37.16 0.17
C ALA A 38 -0.79 -38.25 0.36
N ASN A 39 -0.32 -38.43 1.59
CA ASN A 39 0.65 -39.44 1.98
C ASN A 39 -0.04 -40.65 2.62
N ASP A 40 0.57 -41.83 2.47
CA ASP A 40 0.12 -43.10 3.05
C ASP A 40 -1.35 -43.42 2.70
N VAL A 41 -1.67 -43.33 1.41
CA VAL A 41 -3.00 -43.67 0.90
C VAL A 41 -3.32 -45.14 1.24
N ALA A 42 -4.49 -45.36 1.83
CA ALA A 42 -4.92 -46.66 2.32
C ALA A 42 -6.42 -46.90 2.02
N CYS A 43 -6.82 -48.15 2.07
CA CYS A 43 -8.23 -48.55 2.16
C CYS A 43 -8.51 -49.02 3.58
N GLN A 44 -9.49 -48.42 4.25
CA GLN A 44 -9.90 -48.80 5.59
C GLN A 44 -11.41 -48.96 5.64
N SER A 45 -11.87 -50.17 5.98
CA SER A 45 -13.30 -50.50 6.00
C SER A 45 -14.02 -50.12 4.71
N GLY A 46 -13.36 -50.37 3.57
CA GLY A 46 -13.95 -50.17 2.25
C GLY A 46 -14.06 -48.70 1.82
N ALA A 47 -13.39 -47.80 2.53
CA ALA A 47 -13.27 -46.39 2.18
C ALA A 47 -11.80 -45.99 1.99
N CYS A 48 -11.52 -45.21 0.95
CA CYS A 48 -10.21 -44.61 0.74
C CYS A 48 -9.92 -43.57 1.83
N THR A 49 -8.69 -43.61 2.33
CA THR A 49 -8.23 -42.81 3.47
C THR A 49 -6.74 -42.52 3.29
N TYR A 50 -6.17 -41.63 4.09
CA TYR A 50 -4.74 -41.29 4.05
C TYR A 50 -4.25 -40.85 5.44
N SER A 51 -2.94 -40.71 5.65
CA SER A 51 -2.41 -40.22 6.94
C SER A 51 -2.46 -38.70 7.02
N THR A 52 -1.80 -38.03 6.08
CA THR A 52 -1.60 -36.58 6.03
C THR A 52 -1.66 -36.08 4.58
N CYS A 53 -1.95 -34.80 4.39
CA CYS A 53 -1.79 -34.17 3.08
C CYS A 53 -0.29 -34.04 2.73
N ALA A 54 0.02 -34.06 1.43
CA ALA A 54 1.33 -33.64 0.95
C ALA A 54 1.61 -32.18 1.35
N ALA A 55 2.88 -31.82 1.50
CA ALA A 55 3.26 -30.47 1.91
C ALA A 55 2.64 -29.39 0.99
N GLY A 56 2.00 -28.39 1.59
CA GLY A 56 1.32 -27.30 0.88
C GLY A 56 -0.07 -27.65 0.32
N PHE A 57 -0.56 -28.87 0.54
CA PHE A 57 -1.92 -29.27 0.19
C PHE A 57 -2.82 -29.42 1.42
N ALA A 58 -4.10 -29.15 1.24
CA ALA A 58 -5.11 -29.26 2.28
C ALA A 58 -6.40 -29.87 1.72
N ASN A 59 -7.07 -30.63 2.58
CA ASN A 59 -8.44 -31.09 2.37
C ASN A 59 -9.39 -30.09 3.03
N LEU A 60 -9.99 -29.21 2.24
CA LEU A 60 -10.83 -28.13 2.74
C LEU A 60 -12.33 -28.44 2.67
N ASP A 61 -12.73 -29.48 1.94
CA ASP A 61 -14.12 -29.96 1.91
C ASP A 61 -14.41 -31.02 2.99
N GLY A 62 -13.37 -31.53 3.66
CA GLY A 62 -13.42 -32.56 4.68
C GLY A 62 -13.60 -33.98 4.14
N VAL A 63 -13.59 -34.18 2.82
CA VAL A 63 -13.90 -35.45 2.19
C VAL A 63 -12.59 -36.23 1.99
N ARG A 64 -12.34 -37.26 2.82
CA ARG A 64 -11.05 -37.98 2.74
C ARG A 64 -10.88 -38.83 1.47
N SER A 65 -11.97 -39.13 0.78
CA SER A 65 -11.97 -40.08 -0.34
C SER A 65 -11.47 -39.49 -1.68
N ASN A 66 -11.36 -38.17 -1.80
CA ASN A 66 -10.78 -37.43 -2.93
C ASN A 66 -9.38 -36.85 -2.60
N GLY A 67 -9.01 -36.80 -1.31
CA GLY A 67 -7.66 -36.44 -0.88
C GLY A 67 -7.53 -35.02 -0.38
N CYS A 68 -6.52 -34.30 -0.86
CA CYS A 68 -6.19 -32.93 -0.48
C CYS A 68 -6.10 -32.06 -1.75
N GLU A 69 -7.24 -31.51 -2.15
CA GLU A 69 -7.47 -30.98 -3.49
C GLU A 69 -6.90 -29.57 -3.66
N VAL A 70 -6.63 -28.87 -2.55
CA VAL A 70 -6.25 -27.46 -2.57
C VAL A 70 -4.79 -27.30 -2.23
N ASN A 71 -4.02 -26.73 -3.16
CA ASN A 71 -2.67 -26.24 -2.88
C ASN A 71 -2.75 -24.86 -2.21
N ILE A 72 -2.70 -24.83 -0.88
CA ILE A 72 -2.83 -23.60 -0.08
C ILE A 72 -1.59 -22.69 -0.18
N HIS A 73 -0.48 -23.20 -0.72
CA HIS A 73 0.72 -22.38 -0.96
C HIS A 73 0.63 -21.52 -2.22
N THR A 74 -0.30 -21.83 -3.13
CA THR A 74 -0.41 -21.18 -4.44
C THR A 74 -1.84 -20.73 -4.78
N SER A 75 -2.85 -21.24 -4.07
CA SER A 75 -4.24 -20.82 -4.23
C SER A 75 -4.42 -19.37 -3.80
N THR A 76 -4.77 -18.49 -4.73
CA THR A 76 -5.01 -17.06 -4.45
C THR A 76 -6.20 -16.84 -3.51
N THR A 77 -7.19 -17.73 -3.50
CA THR A 77 -8.41 -17.61 -2.68
C THR A 77 -8.32 -18.35 -1.35
N GLN A 78 -7.35 -19.26 -1.20
CA GLN A 78 -7.13 -20.11 -0.03
C GLN A 78 -5.63 -20.14 0.28
N CYS A 79 -5.04 -18.96 0.43
CA CYS A 79 -3.61 -18.81 0.62
C CYS A 79 -3.24 -18.93 2.10
N GLY A 80 -2.27 -19.77 2.43
CA GLY A 80 -1.78 -19.91 3.80
C GLY A 80 -0.76 -21.04 3.94
N THR A 81 -0.14 -21.11 5.11
CA THR A 81 0.71 -22.24 5.53
C THR A 81 -0.03 -23.19 6.48
N ASP A 82 -1.17 -22.77 7.01
CA ASP A 82 -2.04 -23.53 7.90
C ASP A 82 -3.47 -23.57 7.31
N PRO A 83 -4.05 -24.76 7.08
CA PRO A 83 -5.44 -24.91 6.65
C PRO A 83 -6.48 -24.22 7.54
N ALA A 84 -6.16 -23.97 8.82
CA ALA A 84 -7.03 -23.25 9.76
C ALA A 84 -6.95 -21.72 9.63
N ALA A 85 -5.94 -21.18 8.92
CA ALA A 85 -5.67 -19.75 8.81
C ALA A 85 -5.41 -19.34 7.35
N LEU A 86 -6.42 -19.52 6.51
CA LEU A 86 -6.36 -19.19 5.09
C LEU A 86 -6.86 -17.77 4.80
N THR A 87 -6.23 -17.13 3.83
CA THR A 87 -6.54 -15.77 3.38
C THR A 87 -6.91 -15.77 1.89
N ASN A 88 -7.93 -14.99 1.53
CA ASN A 88 -8.21 -14.69 0.14
C ASN A 88 -7.41 -13.44 -0.27
N CYS A 89 -6.36 -13.64 -1.04
CA CYS A 89 -5.46 -12.56 -1.45
C CYS A 89 -6.16 -11.51 -2.30
N ASN A 90 -7.19 -11.89 -3.09
CA ASN A 90 -7.93 -10.94 -3.92
C ASN A 90 -8.67 -9.87 -3.10
N THR A 91 -8.92 -10.13 -1.81
CA THR A 91 -9.58 -9.19 -0.89
C THR A 91 -8.63 -8.62 0.16
N ALA A 92 -7.57 -9.35 0.51
CA ALA A 92 -6.59 -8.90 1.49
C ALA A 92 -5.60 -7.87 0.90
N VAL A 93 -5.22 -8.03 -0.36
CA VAL A 93 -4.26 -7.16 -1.04
C VAL A 93 -5.01 -6.03 -1.75
N SER A 94 -4.80 -4.80 -1.29
CA SER A 94 -5.46 -3.60 -1.79
C SER A 94 -4.61 -2.87 -2.84
N ASN A 95 -5.28 -2.25 -3.83
CA ASN A 95 -4.67 -1.36 -4.84
C ASN A 95 -3.40 -1.92 -5.53
N ALA A 96 -3.38 -3.22 -5.84
CA ALA A 96 -2.24 -3.87 -6.47
C ALA A 96 -2.66 -4.67 -7.72
N ASN A 97 -1.70 -4.92 -8.60
CA ASN A 97 -1.87 -5.66 -9.84
C ASN A 97 -1.20 -7.05 -9.75
N SER A 98 -1.82 -8.03 -10.41
CA SER A 98 -1.33 -9.42 -10.45
C SER A 98 -1.17 -10.04 -9.06
N VAL A 99 -2.21 -9.92 -8.24
CA VAL A 99 -2.27 -10.53 -6.91
C VAL A 99 -2.15 -12.05 -7.03
N SER A 100 -1.32 -12.65 -6.17
CA SER A 100 -1.05 -14.09 -6.17
C SER A 100 -0.75 -14.59 -4.76
N CYS A 101 -0.70 -15.91 -4.62
CA CYS A 101 -0.24 -16.59 -3.41
C CYS A 101 1.11 -17.26 -3.71
N SER A 102 2.12 -17.00 -2.89
CA SER A 102 3.45 -17.60 -3.03
C SER A 102 3.89 -18.16 -1.69
N SER A 103 4.09 -19.48 -1.63
CA SER A 103 4.49 -20.20 -0.41
C SER A 103 3.58 -19.91 0.78
N GLY A 104 2.28 -19.72 0.54
CA GLY A 104 1.28 -19.47 1.57
C GLY A 104 1.18 -18.02 2.05
N ALA A 105 1.85 -17.08 1.38
CA ALA A 105 1.70 -15.64 1.63
C ALA A 105 1.14 -14.92 0.41
N CYS A 106 0.22 -13.98 0.64
CA CYS A 106 -0.26 -13.09 -0.41
C CYS A 106 0.86 -12.17 -0.88
N THR A 107 0.91 -11.95 -2.19
CA THR A 107 1.86 -11.05 -2.84
C THR A 107 1.22 -10.49 -4.11
N TYR A 108 1.90 -9.54 -4.75
CA TYR A 108 1.47 -8.92 -6.00
C TYR A 108 2.68 -8.69 -6.93
N ALA A 109 2.48 -8.16 -8.13
CA ALA A 109 3.60 -7.80 -9.01
C ALA A 109 3.98 -6.31 -8.88
N THR A 110 2.99 -5.43 -8.98
CA THR A 110 3.16 -3.96 -8.90
C THR A 110 1.96 -3.31 -8.21
N CYS A 111 2.15 -2.12 -7.65
CA CYS A 111 1.03 -1.30 -7.20
C CYS A 111 0.19 -0.80 -8.38
N ALA A 112 -1.08 -0.52 -8.13
CA ALA A 112 -1.93 0.23 -9.05
C ALA A 112 -1.39 1.66 -9.21
N THR A 113 -1.67 2.28 -10.37
CA THR A 113 -1.24 3.65 -10.63
C THR A 113 -1.75 4.61 -9.55
N GLY A 114 -0.85 5.43 -9.00
CA GLY A 114 -1.17 6.38 -7.94
C GLY A 114 -1.22 5.78 -6.53
N PHE A 115 -0.81 4.52 -6.36
CA PHE A 115 -0.67 3.87 -5.06
C PHE A 115 0.77 3.40 -4.82
N ALA A 116 1.17 3.37 -3.56
CA ALA A 116 2.46 2.87 -3.10
C ALA A 116 2.30 2.03 -1.83
N ASP A 117 3.07 0.95 -1.78
CA ASP A 117 3.39 0.18 -0.58
C ASP A 117 4.58 0.86 0.10
N LEU A 118 4.35 1.45 1.27
CA LEU A 118 5.35 2.25 1.99
C LEU A 118 5.82 1.58 3.28
N ASP A 119 5.10 0.59 3.78
CA ASP A 119 5.51 -0.22 4.93
C ASP A 119 6.28 -1.49 4.51
N GLY A 120 6.21 -1.85 3.22
CA GLY A 120 6.86 -3.01 2.62
C GLY A 120 6.09 -4.31 2.86
N ASP A 121 4.89 -4.25 3.44
CA ASP A 121 4.07 -5.41 3.67
C ASP A 121 3.32 -5.79 2.39
N ARG A 122 3.73 -6.90 1.78
CA ARG A 122 3.09 -7.34 0.53
C ARG A 122 1.70 -7.94 0.74
N THR A 123 1.33 -8.21 2.00
CA THR A 123 0.13 -8.97 2.35
C THR A 123 -1.13 -8.09 2.47
N ASN A 124 -0.97 -6.78 2.70
CA ASN A 124 -2.04 -5.77 2.73
C ASN A 124 -2.11 -4.93 1.43
N GLY A 125 -1.02 -4.88 0.64
CA GLY A 125 -1.02 -4.31 -0.70
C GLY A 125 -0.31 -2.96 -0.82
N CYS A 126 -0.98 -1.97 -1.43
CA CYS A 126 -0.45 -0.63 -1.63
C CYS A 126 -1.43 0.40 -1.04
N GLU A 127 -1.24 0.72 0.23
CA GLU A 127 -2.24 1.38 1.08
C GLU A 127 -2.25 2.90 0.87
N THR A 128 -1.17 3.45 0.32
CA THR A 128 -0.99 4.90 0.26
C THR A 128 -1.30 5.45 -1.13
N SER A 129 -2.33 6.29 -1.23
CA SER A 129 -2.59 7.09 -2.43
C SER A 129 -1.57 8.21 -2.55
N THR A 130 -0.67 8.12 -3.53
CA THR A 130 0.37 9.12 -3.78
C THR A 130 -0.17 10.37 -4.47
N LEU A 131 -1.37 10.29 -5.07
CA LEU A 131 -1.97 11.40 -5.80
C LEU A 131 -2.74 12.37 -4.90
N THR A 132 -3.03 11.97 -3.66
CA THR A 132 -3.88 12.73 -2.73
C THR A 132 -3.33 12.79 -1.31
N SER A 133 -2.36 11.96 -0.94
CA SER A 133 -1.71 12.03 0.37
C SER A 133 -0.88 13.30 0.49
N THR A 134 -1.17 14.12 1.50
CA THR A 134 -0.40 15.36 1.76
C THR A 134 1.00 15.08 2.31
N THR A 135 1.23 13.90 2.90
CA THR A 135 2.53 13.53 3.46
C THR A 135 3.37 12.73 2.48
N MET A 136 2.75 12.09 1.49
CA MET A 136 3.39 11.23 0.49
C MET A 136 2.88 11.58 -0.91
N CYS A 137 3.04 12.84 -1.32
CA CYS A 137 2.51 13.35 -2.57
C CYS A 137 3.50 13.12 -3.73
N GLY A 138 3.06 12.49 -4.81
CA GLY A 138 3.87 12.29 -6.01
C GLY A 138 3.16 11.45 -7.07
N THR A 139 3.59 11.59 -8.32
CA THR A 139 3.08 10.78 -9.45
C THR A 139 3.75 9.41 -9.54
N ASP A 140 4.89 9.24 -8.88
CA ASP A 140 5.61 7.99 -8.77
C ASP A 140 5.97 7.72 -7.30
N SER A 141 6.23 6.46 -6.96
CA SER A 141 6.59 6.03 -5.60
C SER A 141 8.03 6.32 -5.21
N THR A 142 8.86 6.87 -6.12
CA THR A 142 10.28 7.16 -5.92
C THR A 142 10.56 8.60 -5.52
N ASN A 143 9.63 9.53 -5.82
CA ASN A 143 9.77 10.97 -5.63
C ASN A 143 8.58 11.53 -4.83
N LEU A 144 8.34 10.95 -3.66
CA LEU A 144 7.25 11.38 -2.77
C LEU A 144 7.69 12.57 -1.92
N VAL A 145 6.82 13.58 -1.84
CA VAL A 145 7.05 14.83 -1.12
C VAL A 145 6.02 15.01 -0.01
N ASN A 146 6.47 15.43 1.17
CA ASN A 146 5.57 15.91 2.22
C ASN A 146 5.21 17.38 1.96
N CYS A 147 3.99 17.62 1.50
CA CYS A 147 3.50 18.95 1.16
C CYS A 147 3.47 19.89 2.37
N ASN A 148 3.28 19.38 3.59
CA ASN A 148 3.25 20.22 4.79
C ASN A 148 4.60 20.87 5.08
N THR A 149 5.70 20.22 4.67
CA THR A 149 7.05 20.77 4.81
C THR A 149 7.55 21.48 3.55
N ALA A 150 7.09 21.03 2.37
CA ALA A 150 7.49 21.62 1.10
C ALA A 150 6.84 22.99 0.83
N LEU A 151 5.70 23.28 1.45
CA LEU A 151 4.94 24.52 1.29
C LEU A 151 4.93 25.36 2.58
N PRO A 152 6.07 25.93 3.01
CA PRO A 152 6.14 26.79 4.18
C PRO A 152 5.21 28.00 4.04
N ASN A 153 4.65 28.42 5.18
CA ASN A 153 3.79 29.60 5.31
C ASN A 153 2.59 29.62 4.35
N ALA A 154 2.09 28.44 3.96
CA ALA A 154 0.91 28.28 3.13
C ALA A 154 -0.26 27.70 3.93
N ASN A 155 -1.48 28.14 3.60
CA ASN A 155 -2.74 27.63 4.15
C ASN A 155 -3.45 26.74 3.13
N GLY A 156 -4.23 25.78 3.62
CA GLY A 156 -5.00 24.87 2.76
C GLY A 156 -4.12 23.95 1.92
N VAL A 157 -3.00 23.48 2.50
CA VAL A 157 -2.07 22.55 1.87
C VAL A 157 -2.79 21.26 1.48
N ALA A 158 -2.63 20.85 0.23
CA ALA A 158 -3.21 19.64 -0.32
C ALA A 158 -2.25 18.98 -1.32
N CYS A 159 -2.48 17.70 -1.59
CA CYS A 159 -1.90 16.99 -2.72
C CYS A 159 -3.01 16.81 -3.76
N GLN A 160 -2.78 17.28 -4.98
CA GLN A 160 -3.72 17.11 -6.09
C GLN A 160 -2.99 16.53 -7.29
N ALA A 161 -3.45 15.37 -7.75
CA ALA A 161 -2.86 14.64 -8.87
C ALA A 161 -1.33 14.42 -8.72
N GLY A 162 -0.86 14.22 -7.48
CA GLY A 162 0.55 13.99 -7.19
C GLY A 162 1.41 15.25 -7.11
N ALA A 163 0.82 16.44 -7.09
CA ALA A 163 1.52 17.70 -6.87
C ALA A 163 1.02 18.43 -5.62
N CYS A 164 1.96 18.97 -4.85
CA CYS A 164 1.64 19.82 -3.70
C CYS A 164 1.02 21.15 -4.18
N THR A 165 -0.06 21.54 -3.53
CA THR A 165 -0.77 22.80 -3.79
C THR A 165 -1.24 23.39 -2.46
N TYR A 166 -1.62 24.66 -2.47
CA TYR A 166 -2.17 25.37 -1.32
C TYR A 166 -3.26 26.34 -1.78
N SER A 167 -4.06 26.91 -0.87
CA SER A 167 -5.11 27.88 -1.23
C SER A 167 -4.59 29.31 -1.21
N THR A 168 -3.90 29.68 -0.14
CA THR A 168 -3.45 31.06 0.11
C THR A 168 -2.16 31.04 0.93
N CYS A 169 -1.39 32.14 0.89
CA CYS A 169 -0.31 32.34 1.84
C CYS A 169 -0.85 32.66 3.25
N ALA A 170 -0.07 32.34 4.28
CA ALA A 170 -0.29 32.83 5.62
C ALA A 170 -0.22 34.36 5.65
N ALA A 171 -0.90 34.99 6.61
CA ALA A 171 -0.92 36.43 6.73
C ALA A 171 0.52 36.99 6.85
N GLY A 172 0.83 38.01 6.05
CA GLY A 172 2.16 38.61 5.98
C GLY A 172 3.18 37.83 5.14
N PHE A 173 2.83 36.68 4.56
CA PHE A 173 3.67 35.93 3.65
C PHE A 173 3.17 36.02 2.20
N ALA A 174 4.11 35.95 1.26
CA ALA A 174 3.83 35.99 -0.16
C ALA A 174 4.76 35.03 -0.92
N ASN A 175 4.22 34.47 -2.00
CA ASN A 175 4.99 33.81 -3.04
C ASN A 175 5.30 34.85 -4.11
N LEU A 176 6.55 35.34 -4.13
CA LEU A 176 6.95 36.43 -5.02
C LEU A 176 7.72 35.95 -6.25
N ASP A 177 8.18 34.70 -6.27
CA ASP A 177 8.81 34.08 -7.44
C ASP A 177 7.80 33.40 -8.37
N GLY A 178 6.55 33.24 -7.93
CA GLY A 178 5.46 32.59 -8.65
C GLY A 178 5.53 31.06 -8.61
N VAL A 179 6.48 30.48 -7.89
CA VAL A 179 6.71 29.03 -7.87
C VAL A 179 5.85 28.42 -6.77
N ARG A 180 4.72 27.79 -7.11
CA ARG A 180 3.82 27.28 -6.06
C ARG A 180 4.37 26.09 -5.28
N SER A 181 5.44 25.45 -5.75
CA SER A 181 5.97 24.21 -5.16
C SER A 181 6.91 24.43 -3.97
N ASN A 182 7.38 25.65 -3.72
CA ASN A 182 8.22 26.03 -2.56
C ASN A 182 7.47 26.89 -1.52
N GLY A 183 6.16 27.12 -1.71
CA GLY A 183 5.29 27.75 -0.72
C GLY A 183 5.16 29.27 -0.84
N CYS A 184 5.24 29.95 0.30
CA CYS A 184 5.20 31.41 0.43
C CYS A 184 6.41 31.86 1.25
N GLU A 185 7.49 32.16 0.55
CA GLU A 185 8.85 32.19 1.10
C GLU A 185 9.17 33.55 1.72
N VAL A 186 8.46 34.60 1.33
CA VAL A 186 8.77 35.97 1.71
C VAL A 186 7.79 36.49 2.75
N ASN A 187 8.30 36.92 3.90
CA ASN A 187 7.53 37.72 4.85
C ASN A 187 7.56 39.21 4.45
N ILE A 188 6.48 39.69 3.84
CA ILE A 188 6.37 41.06 3.34
C ILE A 188 6.16 42.11 4.45
N HIS A 189 5.85 41.67 5.67
CA HIS A 189 5.74 42.56 6.82
C HIS A 189 7.09 42.91 7.46
N THR A 190 8.14 42.15 7.16
CA THR A 190 9.46 42.32 7.77
C THR A 190 10.61 42.36 6.75
N SER A 191 10.38 41.97 5.49
CA SER A 191 11.37 42.08 4.43
C SER A 191 11.66 43.55 4.10
N THR A 192 12.92 43.96 4.26
CA THR A 192 13.34 45.35 3.98
C THR A 192 13.32 45.69 2.50
N THR A 193 13.46 44.70 1.61
CA THR A 193 13.47 44.88 0.16
C THR A 193 12.11 44.65 -0.49
N GLN A 194 11.20 43.96 0.20
CA GLN A 194 9.87 43.58 -0.27
C GLN A 194 8.83 43.92 0.82
N CYS A 195 8.84 45.16 1.30
CA CYS A 195 8.01 45.62 2.40
C CYS A 195 6.62 46.05 1.90
N GLY A 196 5.55 45.56 2.52
CA GLY A 196 4.19 45.97 2.20
C GLY A 196 3.13 45.17 2.93
N THR A 197 1.87 45.55 2.80
CA THR A 197 0.70 44.80 3.30
C THR A 197 -0.05 44.05 2.18
N ASP A 198 0.27 44.36 0.92
CA ASP A 198 -0.26 43.73 -0.28
C ASP A 198 0.92 43.30 -1.17
N PRO A 199 1.03 42.01 -1.55
CA PRO A 199 2.05 41.53 -2.50
C PRO A 199 2.08 42.28 -3.84
N ALA A 200 0.99 42.93 -4.25
CA ALA A 200 0.94 43.74 -5.47
C ALA A 200 1.56 45.15 -5.30
N ALA A 201 1.80 45.60 -4.07
CA ALA A 201 2.25 46.95 -3.75
C ALA A 201 3.43 46.93 -2.75
N LEU A 202 4.55 46.34 -3.17
CA LEU A 202 5.75 46.22 -2.35
C LEU A 202 6.73 47.37 -2.59
N THR A 203 7.45 47.75 -1.52
CA THR A 203 8.44 48.82 -1.51
C THR A 203 9.78 48.31 -0.99
N ASN A 204 10.87 48.71 -1.64
CA ASN A 204 12.21 48.53 -1.11
C ASN A 204 12.55 49.70 -0.19
N CYS A 205 12.56 49.46 1.12
CA CYS A 205 12.78 50.49 2.12
C CYS A 205 14.17 51.12 2.04
N ASN A 206 15.19 50.36 1.60
CA ASN A 206 16.55 50.87 1.45
C ASN A 206 16.65 52.00 0.41
N THR A 207 15.69 52.09 -0.51
CA THR A 207 15.62 53.15 -1.52
C THR A 207 14.52 54.17 -1.25
N ALA A 208 13.43 53.75 -0.59
CA ALA A 208 12.31 54.63 -0.29
C ALA A 208 12.61 55.57 0.88
N VAL A 209 13.34 55.09 1.89
CA VAL A 209 13.76 55.89 3.05
C VAL A 209 15.20 56.35 2.82
N SER A 210 15.37 57.65 2.61
CA SER A 210 16.68 58.26 2.38
C SER A 210 17.18 59.00 3.62
N ASN A 211 18.50 59.09 3.78
CA ASN A 211 19.14 59.84 4.87
C ASN A 211 18.72 59.40 6.28
N ALA A 212 18.49 58.10 6.48
CA ALA A 212 18.14 57.51 7.76
C ALA A 212 19.04 56.31 8.10
N ASN A 213 19.16 56.00 9.38
CA ASN A 213 19.90 54.86 9.90
C ASN A 213 18.95 53.74 10.35
N SER A 214 19.42 52.49 10.21
CA SER A 214 18.69 51.28 10.61
C SER A 214 17.32 51.17 9.95
N VAL A 215 17.27 51.43 8.64
CA VAL A 215 16.06 51.26 7.82
C VAL A 215 15.59 49.81 7.91
N SER A 216 14.30 49.63 8.22
CA SER A 216 13.68 48.32 8.38
C SER A 216 12.24 48.33 7.88
N CYS A 217 11.63 47.14 7.80
CA CYS A 217 10.21 46.97 7.53
C CYS A 217 9.53 46.48 8.81
N SER A 218 8.46 47.16 9.23
CA SER A 218 7.66 46.79 10.39
C SER A 218 6.19 46.79 10.00
N SER A 219 5.55 45.61 10.10
CA SER A 219 4.13 45.42 9.76
C SER A 219 3.76 45.90 8.35
N GLY A 220 4.69 45.80 7.40
CA GLY A 220 4.47 46.20 6.00
C GLY A 220 4.69 47.68 5.72
N ALA A 221 5.22 48.46 6.67
CA ALA A 221 5.62 49.83 6.48
C ALA A 221 7.13 50.01 6.67
N CYS A 222 7.74 50.83 5.82
CA CYS A 222 9.14 51.22 6.00
C CYS A 222 9.27 52.10 7.24
N THR A 223 10.25 51.80 8.08
CA THR A 223 10.58 52.55 9.29
C THR A 223 12.09 52.67 9.44
N TYR A 224 12.54 53.49 10.37
CA TYR A 224 13.95 53.76 10.62
C TYR A 224 14.15 54.18 12.08
N ALA A 225 15.37 54.04 12.61
CA ALA A 225 15.63 54.32 14.02
C ALA A 225 15.98 55.80 14.27
N THR A 226 16.82 56.38 13.43
CA THR A 226 17.27 57.78 13.55
C THR A 226 17.55 58.39 12.18
N CYS A 227 17.44 59.71 12.07
CA CYS A 227 17.96 60.43 10.89
C CYS A 227 19.49 60.32 10.82
N ALA A 228 20.03 60.33 9.60
CA ALA A 228 21.46 60.49 9.37
C ALA A 228 21.92 61.87 9.89
N THR A 229 23.21 61.99 10.22
CA THR A 229 23.76 63.25 10.74
C THR A 229 23.50 64.41 9.79
N GLY A 230 22.87 65.48 10.31
CA GLY A 230 22.50 66.67 9.53
C GLY A 230 21.09 66.65 8.92
N PHE A 231 20.31 65.58 9.14
CA PHE A 231 18.93 65.45 8.68
C PHE A 231 17.95 65.37 9.87
N ALA A 232 16.69 65.76 9.63
CA ALA A 232 15.59 65.71 10.59
C ALA A 232 14.27 65.35 9.88
N ASP A 233 13.41 64.60 10.58
CA ASP A 233 12.02 64.32 10.17
C ASP A 233 11.14 65.54 10.43
N LEU A 234 10.38 66.00 9.43
CA LEU A 234 9.52 67.17 9.54
C LEU A 234 8.03 66.81 9.45
N ASP A 235 7.71 65.52 9.31
CA ASP A 235 6.43 65.01 8.84
C ASP A 235 5.79 63.99 9.80
N GLY A 236 6.55 63.27 10.62
CA GLY A 236 6.06 62.50 11.77
C GLY A 236 5.40 61.17 11.47
#